data_AF-A0A7X0AN22-F1
#
_entry.id   AF-A0A7X0AN22-F1
#
_cell.length_a   1.000
_cell.length_b   1.000
_cell.length_c   1.000
_cell.angle_alpha   90.00
_cell.angle_beta   90.00
_cell.angle_gamma   90.00
#
_symmetry.space_group_name_H-M   'P 1'
#
loop_
_entity.id
_entity.type
_entity.pdbx_description
1 polymer ?
#
loop_
_entity_poly.entity_id
_entity_poly.type
_entity_poly.pdbx_seq_one_letter_code
_entity_poly.pdbx_strand_id
1 'polypeptide(L)'
;MKLRALLITSVLGTVASLSPVHAQAPDACTIYNCMAGISGYGTSGGPACTPSLIWWNTPTDPTGGLAVYDESGFDGLASYPVRETYLTVGCPQASIATNAAILQSIMNQWGYALVPVP
;
A
#
# COMPACT_ATOMS: atom_id res chain seq x y z
N MET A 1 -10.70 -53.80 -29.81
CA MET A 1 -11.82 -52.84 -29.77
C MET A 1 -11.51 -51.77 -28.72
N LYS A 2 -11.85 -50.52 -29.04
CA LYS A 2 -11.51 -49.27 -28.31
C LYS A 2 -12.05 -49.25 -26.87
N LEU A 3 -11.18 -48.99 -25.88
CA LEU A 3 -11.58 -48.28 -24.66
C LEU A 3 -10.97 -46.88 -24.69
N ARG A 4 -11.84 -45.87 -24.64
CA ARG A 4 -11.49 -44.45 -24.67
C ARG A 4 -10.99 -44.03 -23.29
N ALA A 5 -9.77 -43.49 -23.23
CA ALA A 5 -9.25 -42.81 -22.07
C ALA A 5 -10.03 -41.50 -21.85
N LEU A 6 -10.64 -41.34 -20.68
CA LEU A 6 -11.17 -40.07 -20.20
C LEU A 6 -10.21 -39.55 -19.13
N LEU A 7 -9.26 -38.72 -19.56
CA LEU A 7 -8.45 -37.87 -18.70
C LEU A 7 -9.35 -36.75 -18.19
N ILE A 8 -9.77 -36.82 -16.92
CA ILE A 8 -10.39 -35.70 -16.23
C ILE A 8 -9.25 -34.94 -15.55
N THR A 9 -8.83 -33.84 -16.17
CA THR A 9 -7.98 -32.82 -15.53
C THR A 9 -8.77 -32.16 -14.40
N SER A 10 -8.52 -32.60 -13.17
CA SER A 10 -8.99 -31.93 -11.96
C SER A 10 -8.16 -30.65 -11.74
N VAL A 11 -8.68 -29.52 -12.21
CA VAL A 11 -8.31 -28.19 -11.73
C VAL A 11 -9.19 -27.88 -10.52
N LEU A 12 -8.59 -27.87 -9.34
CA LEU A 12 -9.05 -27.14 -8.15
C LEU A 12 -7.75 -26.74 -7.43
N GLY A 13 -7.26 -25.50 -7.56
CA GLY A 13 -7.95 -24.30 -7.12
C GLY A 13 -7.70 -24.16 -5.62
N THR A 14 -6.52 -23.68 -5.23
CA THR A 14 -6.18 -23.37 -3.84
C THR A 14 -7.09 -22.26 -3.33
N VAL A 15 -8.14 -22.61 -2.59
CA VAL A 15 -8.93 -21.66 -1.81
C VAL A 15 -9.09 -22.19 -0.39
N ALA A 16 -8.06 -21.95 0.40
CA ALA A 16 -8.16 -22.01 1.85
C ALA A 16 -7.35 -20.84 2.43
N SER A 17 -7.95 -19.66 2.38
CA SER A 17 -7.54 -18.53 3.21
C SER A 17 -8.79 -17.96 3.85
N LEU A 18 -9.30 -18.68 4.85
CA LEU A 18 -10.21 -18.09 5.84
C LEU A 18 -9.36 -17.23 6.78
N SER A 19 -8.94 -16.07 6.30
CA SER A 19 -8.39 -15.03 7.16
C SER A 19 -9.55 -14.12 7.58
N PRO A 20 -9.69 -13.73 8.86
CA PRO A 20 -10.59 -12.65 9.20
C PRO A 20 -10.00 -11.37 8.57
N VAL A 21 -10.61 -10.91 7.48
CA VAL A 21 -10.18 -9.78 6.63
C VAL A 21 -10.40 -8.41 7.29
N HIS A 22 -10.88 -8.37 8.52
CA HIS A 22 -10.94 -7.13 9.30
C HIS A 22 -9.64 -6.99 10.12
N ALA A 23 -8.87 -5.93 9.85
CA ALA A 23 -7.87 -5.32 10.74
C ALA A 23 -6.36 -5.64 10.56
N GLN A 24 -5.88 -6.01 9.37
CA GLN A 24 -4.44 -5.87 9.07
C GLN A 24 -4.26 -4.58 8.26
N ALA A 25 -3.54 -3.61 8.81
CA ALA A 25 -3.13 -2.42 8.08
C ALA A 25 -2.40 -2.82 6.78
N PRO A 26 -2.58 -2.09 5.66
CA PRO A 26 -1.82 -2.35 4.45
C PRO A 26 -0.32 -2.30 4.77
N ASP A 27 0.46 -3.27 4.32
CA ASP A 27 1.90 -3.24 4.55
C ASP A 27 2.56 -2.09 3.77
N ALA A 28 3.70 -1.62 4.28
CA ALA A 28 4.41 -0.48 3.70
C ALA A 28 4.83 -0.69 2.24
N CYS A 29 5.13 -1.92 1.81
CA CYS A 29 5.46 -2.17 0.40
C CYS A 29 4.24 -2.13 -0.51
N THR A 30 3.09 -2.59 -0.04
CA THR A 30 1.83 -2.41 -0.78
C THR A 30 1.51 -0.93 -0.94
N ILE A 31 1.67 -0.11 0.11
CA ILE A 31 1.47 1.34 0.01
C ILE A 31 2.46 1.98 -0.97
N TYR A 32 3.76 1.70 -0.81
CA TYR A 32 4.80 2.20 -1.70
C TYR A 32 4.49 1.88 -3.17
N ASN A 33 4.20 0.62 -3.49
CA ASN A 33 3.93 0.17 -4.85
C ASN A 33 2.67 0.81 -5.43
N CYS A 34 1.62 0.97 -4.63
CA CYS A 34 0.39 1.64 -5.03
C CYS A 34 0.62 3.10 -5.39
N MET A 35 1.33 3.82 -4.52
CA MET A 35 1.65 5.22 -4.72
C MET A 35 2.61 5.39 -5.90
N ALA A 36 3.61 4.52 -6.03
CA ALA A 36 4.51 4.48 -7.18
C ALA A 36 3.73 4.34 -8.51
N GLY A 37 2.81 3.39 -8.62
CA GLY A 37 2.04 3.21 -9.85
C GLY A 37 1.02 4.31 -10.11
N ILE A 38 0.45 4.94 -9.07
CA ILE A 38 -0.34 6.17 -9.23
C ILE A 38 0.52 7.30 -9.80
N SER A 39 1.78 7.43 -9.36
CA SER A 39 2.76 8.38 -9.89
C SER A 39 3.35 7.98 -11.25
N GLY A 40 2.90 6.88 -11.86
CA GLY A 40 3.34 6.41 -13.18
C GLY A 40 4.56 5.47 -13.16
N TYR A 41 5.00 5.03 -11.98
CA TYR A 41 6.09 4.06 -11.80
C TYR A 41 5.55 2.65 -11.57
N GLY A 42 5.75 1.76 -12.53
CA GLY A 42 5.33 0.36 -12.43
C GLY A 42 3.85 0.12 -12.81
N THR A 43 3.31 -1.04 -12.46
CA THR A 43 1.98 -1.52 -12.91
C THR A 43 0.91 -1.49 -11.83
N SER A 44 1.27 -1.30 -10.56
CA SER A 44 0.37 -1.31 -9.41
C SER A 44 -0.15 0.10 -9.12
N GLY A 45 -1.32 0.46 -9.66
CA GLY A 45 -2.00 1.73 -9.40
C GLY A 45 -3.51 1.65 -9.63
N GLY A 46 -4.22 2.75 -9.39
CA GLY A 46 -5.66 2.85 -9.66
C GLY A 46 -6.58 2.49 -8.48
N PRO A 47 -7.86 2.19 -8.72
CA PRO A 47 -8.87 2.06 -7.65
C PRO A 47 -8.57 0.98 -6.60
N ALA A 48 -7.77 -0.03 -6.95
CA ALA A 48 -7.33 -1.06 -6.00
C ALA A 48 -6.43 -0.49 -4.88
N CYS A 49 -5.88 0.71 -5.05
CA CYS A 49 -5.05 1.38 -4.06
C CYS A 49 -5.82 2.17 -3.00
N THR A 50 -7.16 2.21 -3.08
CA THR A 50 -8.02 2.88 -2.09
C THR A 50 -7.67 2.51 -0.64
N PRO A 51 -7.45 1.23 -0.26
CA PRO A 51 -7.07 0.89 1.12
C PRO A 51 -5.73 1.50 1.57
N SER A 52 -4.75 1.55 0.68
CA SER A 52 -3.45 2.18 0.94
C SER A 52 -3.58 3.69 1.13
N LEU A 53 -4.38 4.35 0.31
CA LEU A 53 -4.64 5.79 0.42
C LEU A 53 -5.44 6.14 1.68
N ILE A 54 -6.41 5.29 2.05
CA ILE A 54 -7.12 5.43 3.33
C ILE A 54 -6.11 5.36 4.47
N TRP A 55 -5.27 4.32 4.52
CA TRP A 55 -4.28 4.18 5.59
C TRP A 55 -3.30 5.35 5.68
N TRP A 56 -2.87 5.87 4.54
CA TRP A 56 -2.02 7.07 4.45
C TRP A 56 -2.65 8.30 5.11
N ASN A 57 -3.98 8.42 5.05
CA ASN A 57 -4.75 9.53 5.60
C ASN A 57 -5.30 9.27 7.01
N THR A 58 -5.30 8.02 7.46
CA THR A 58 -5.79 7.63 8.79
C THR A 58 -4.89 8.23 9.87
N PRO A 59 -5.46 8.78 10.97
CA PRO A 59 -4.68 9.32 12.08
C PRO A 59 -3.69 8.30 12.70
N THR A 60 -2.53 8.76 13.14
CA THR A 60 -1.56 7.94 13.88
C THR A 60 -2.11 7.49 15.24
N ASP A 61 -2.80 8.36 15.96
CA ASP A 61 -3.43 8.08 17.25
C ASP A 61 -4.95 8.36 17.15
N PRO A 62 -5.83 7.48 17.63
CA PRO A 62 -5.61 6.14 18.20
C PRO A 62 -5.58 5.01 17.17
N THR A 63 -5.65 5.34 15.88
CA THR A 63 -5.92 4.35 14.82
C THR A 63 -4.67 3.67 14.24
N GLY A 64 -3.47 4.17 14.54
CA GLY A 64 -2.21 3.60 14.07
C GLY A 64 -1.84 3.92 12.61
N GLY A 65 -2.59 4.80 11.95
CA GLY A 65 -2.35 5.25 10.57
C GLY A 65 -1.13 6.17 10.44
N LEU A 66 -1.07 6.97 9.36
CA LEU A 66 0.12 7.75 9.02
C LEU A 66 -0.08 9.27 9.01
N ALA A 67 -1.30 9.76 9.22
CA ALA A 67 -1.57 11.20 9.30
C ALA A 67 -1.48 11.68 10.75
N VAL A 68 -0.65 12.68 11.01
CA VAL A 68 -0.54 13.30 12.33
C VAL A 68 -1.50 14.48 12.42
N TYR A 69 -2.18 14.58 13.56
CA TYR A 69 -3.09 15.68 13.89
C TYR A 69 -2.69 16.30 15.23
N ASP A 70 -2.84 17.61 15.34
CA ASP A 70 -2.67 18.40 16.56
C ASP A 70 -3.95 19.22 16.86
N GLU A 71 -3.90 20.13 17.84
CA GLU A 71 -5.03 21.01 18.16
C GLU A 71 -5.47 21.94 17.02
N SER A 72 -4.60 22.19 16.03
CA SER A 72 -4.85 23.04 14.87
C SER A 72 -5.34 22.25 13.64
N GLY A 73 -5.32 20.92 13.71
CA GLY A 73 -5.82 20.03 12.66
C GLY A 73 -4.72 19.14 12.10
N PHE A 74 -4.74 18.89 10.79
CA PHE A 74 -3.75 18.04 10.14
C PHE A 74 -2.37 18.74 10.13
N ASP A 75 -1.38 18.09 10.75
CA ASP A 75 0.01 18.55 10.75
C ASP A 75 0.79 17.81 9.66
N GLY A 76 0.93 18.46 8.51
CA GLY A 76 1.71 17.93 7.39
C GLY A 76 3.20 17.79 7.72
N LEU A 77 3.77 18.69 8.51
CA LEU A 77 5.19 18.67 8.87
C LEU A 77 5.51 17.50 9.79
N ALA A 78 4.63 17.19 10.75
CA ALA A 78 4.76 16.00 11.60
C ALA A 78 4.40 14.70 10.85
N SER A 79 3.47 14.75 9.90
CA SER A 79 3.09 13.58 9.09
C SER A 79 4.22 13.09 8.18
N TYR A 80 4.99 14.00 7.59
CA TYR A 80 6.07 13.66 6.66
C TYR A 80 7.06 12.63 7.22
N PRO A 81 7.72 12.85 8.38
CA PRO A 81 8.70 11.90 8.91
C PRO A 81 8.07 10.57 9.33
N VAL A 82 6.80 10.56 9.78
CA VAL A 82 6.07 9.32 10.07
C VAL A 82 5.90 8.48 8.81
N ARG A 83 5.44 9.12 7.73
CA ARG A 83 5.22 8.48 6.42
C ARG A 83 6.53 7.99 5.80
N GLU A 84 7.56 8.83 5.82
CA GLU A 84 8.89 8.47 5.30
C GLU A 84 9.47 7.28 6.05
N THR A 85 9.41 7.31 7.39
CA THR A 85 9.89 6.20 8.24
C THR A 85 9.10 4.94 7.96
N TYR A 86 7.78 5.03 7.86
CA TYR A 86 6.93 3.88 7.57
C TYR A 86 7.31 3.19 6.25
N LEU A 87 7.50 3.97 5.18
CA LEU A 87 7.91 3.44 3.88
C LEU A 87 9.34 2.90 3.88
N THR A 88 10.29 3.62 4.47
CA THR A 88 11.72 3.24 4.42
C THR A 88 12.06 2.06 5.33
N VAL A 89 11.41 1.95 6.48
CA VAL A 89 11.62 0.83 7.43
C VAL A 89 10.76 -0.37 7.05
N GLY A 90 9.49 -0.14 6.69
CA GLY A 90 8.55 -1.21 6.37
C GLY A 90 8.71 -1.76 4.96
N CYS A 91 9.38 -1.03 4.04
CA CYS A 91 9.59 -1.47 2.68
C CYS A 91 11.06 -1.34 2.24
N PRO A 92 11.87 -2.41 2.34
CA PRO A 92 13.30 -2.38 1.99
C PRO A 92 13.60 -1.91 0.56
N GLN A 93 12.69 -2.16 -0.39
CA GLN A 93 12.85 -1.72 -1.78
C GLN A 93 12.60 -0.22 -1.98
N ALA A 94 11.98 0.50 -1.03
CA ALA A 94 11.80 1.95 -1.16
C ALA A 94 13.12 2.71 -0.96
N SER A 95 14.04 2.12 -0.19
CA SER A 95 15.31 2.71 0.23
C SER A 95 16.53 2.21 -0.56
N ILE A 96 16.37 1.28 -1.50
CA ILE A 96 17.47 0.93 -2.43
C ILE A 96 17.75 2.07 -3.40
N ALA A 97 19.01 2.25 -3.76
CA ALA A 97 19.47 3.39 -4.57
C ALA A 97 18.69 3.57 -5.89
N THR A 98 18.34 2.47 -6.56
CA THR A 98 17.59 2.49 -7.83
C THR A 98 16.17 3.06 -7.68
N ASN A 99 15.58 2.97 -6.48
CA ASN A 99 14.19 3.33 -6.21
C ASN A 99 14.05 4.61 -5.36
N ALA A 100 15.17 5.19 -4.92
CA ALA A 100 15.18 6.39 -4.08
C ALA A 100 14.47 7.58 -4.75
N ALA A 101 14.59 7.72 -6.08
CA ALA A 101 13.89 8.78 -6.83
C ALA A 101 12.36 8.60 -6.81
N ILE A 102 11.86 7.36 -6.81
CA ILE A 102 10.43 7.06 -6.72
C ILE A 102 9.92 7.42 -5.31
N LEU A 103 10.65 7.01 -4.26
CA LEU A 103 10.32 7.38 -2.89
C LEU A 103 10.28 8.90 -2.73
N GLN A 104 11.28 9.62 -3.24
CA GLN A 104 11.30 11.08 -3.22
C GLN A 104 10.10 11.68 -3.95
N SER A 105 9.71 11.14 -5.12
CA SER A 105 8.52 11.60 -5.83
C SER A 105 7.24 11.42 -5.00
N ILE A 106 7.07 10.26 -4.36
CA ILE A 106 5.93 9.96 -3.46
C ILE A 106 5.90 10.96 -2.30
N MET A 107 7.02 11.16 -1.63
CA MET A 107 7.12 12.05 -0.47
C MET A 107 6.93 13.53 -0.85
N ASN A 108 7.45 13.97 -2.00
CA ASN A 108 7.23 15.33 -2.50
C ASN A 108 5.76 15.57 -2.86
N GLN A 109 5.07 14.55 -3.40
CA GLN A 109 3.70 14.69 -3.84
C GLN A 109 2.71 14.60 -2.67
N TRP A 110 2.97 13.72 -1.70
CA TRP A 110 1.97 13.33 -0.71
C TRP A 110 2.47 13.30 0.73
N GLY A 111 3.77 13.49 0.98
CA GLY A 111 4.35 13.43 2.32
C GLY A 111 3.72 14.42 3.30
N TYR A 112 3.46 15.64 2.84
CA TYR A 112 2.92 16.74 3.64
C TYR A 112 1.42 16.98 3.48
N ALA A 113 0.71 16.13 2.71
CA ALA A 113 -0.67 16.39 2.32
C ALA A 113 -1.58 15.18 2.57
N LEU A 114 -2.87 15.44 2.76
CA LEU A 114 -3.89 14.41 2.63
C LEU A 114 -4.10 14.08 1.15
N VAL A 115 -4.23 12.80 0.84
CA VAL A 115 -4.38 12.32 -0.53
C VAL A 115 -5.86 12.06 -0.84
N PRO A 116 -6.42 12.56 -1.95
CA PRO A 116 -7.78 12.20 -2.32
C PRO A 116 -7.95 10.68 -2.48
N VAL A 117 -8.97 10.13 -1.84
CA VAL A 117 -9.34 8.71 -1.97
C VAL A 117 -10.46 8.62 -3.01
N PRO A 118 -10.28 7.87 -4.11
CA PRO A 118 -11.31 7.67 -5.12
C PRO A 118 -12.46 6.76 -4.65
#